data_AF-A0A2S5GP82-F1
#
_entry.id   AF-A0A2S5GP82-F1
#
_cell.length_a   1.000
_cell.length_b   1.000
_cell.length_c   1.000
_cell.angle_alpha   90.00
_cell.angle_beta   90.00
_cell.angle_gamma   90.00
#
_symmetry.space_group_name_H-M   'P 1'
#
loop_
_entity.id
_entity.type
_entity.pdbx_description
1 polymer ?
#
loop_
_entity_poly.entity_id
_entity_poly.type
_entity_poly.pdbx_seq_one_letter_code
_entity_poly.pdbx_strand_id
1 'polypeptide(L)' 'MTDVLVTSPDGTLYRIERFVADLEAYSALGTSRFDPKTHCICRTSSGEQVTWLGGQAYRMIKNGISLTAVDRRRGR' A
#
# COMPACT_ATOMS: atom_id res chain seq x y z
N MET A 1 10.46 -0.99 -5.30
CA MET A 1 9.01 -0.83 -5.05
C MET A 1 8.79 0.62 -4.67
N THR A 2 7.78 1.31 -5.22
CA THR A 2 7.62 2.77 -5.02
C THR A 2 6.59 3.06 -3.93
N ASP A 3 6.93 3.98 -3.03
CA ASP A 3 6.03 4.54 -2.04
C ASP A 3 4.77 5.12 -2.70
N VAL A 4 3.62 4.99 -2.03
CA VAL A 4 2.33 5.50 -2.50
C VAL A 4 1.86 6.59 -1.56
N LEU A 5 1.52 7.77 -2.09
CA LEU A 5 0.80 8.77 -1.31
C LEU A 5 -0.68 8.41 -1.35
N VAL A 6 -1.32 8.39 -0.19
CA VAL A 6 -2.76 8.14 -0.05
C VAL A 6 -3.40 9.23 0.81
N THR A 7 -4.68 9.51 0.57
CA THR A 7 -5.48 10.44 1.35
C THR A 7 -6.58 9.70 2.11
N SER A 8 -6.82 10.09 3.36
CA SER A 8 -8.03 9.74 4.13
C SER A 8 -9.21 10.66 3.77
N PRO A 9 -10.45 10.32 4.21
CA PRO A 9 -11.63 11.12 3.94
C PRO A 9 -11.60 12.52 4.58
N ASP A 10 -10.84 12.68 5.68
CA ASP A 10 -10.62 13.97 6.34
C ASP A 10 -9.54 14.84 5.66
N GLY A 11 -8.96 14.36 4.55
CA GLY A 11 -7.91 15.08 3.80
C GLY A 11 -6.48 14.87 4.30
N THR A 12 -6.27 14.07 5.35
CA THR A 12 -4.92 13.75 5.82
C THR A 12 -4.17 12.90 4.79
N LEU A 13 -2.92 13.29 4.50
CA LEU A 13 -2.05 12.58 3.59
C LEU A 13 -1.11 11.63 4.35
N TYR A 14 -1.00 10.41 3.84
CA TYR A 14 -0.08 9.39 4.34
C TYR A 14 0.85 8.93 3.23
N ARG A 15 2.12 8.70 3.58
CA ARG A 15 3.04 7.93 2.74
C ARG A 15 2.96 6.46 3.13
N ILE A 16 2.61 5.63 2.16
CA ILE A 16 2.54 4.17 2.29
C ILE A 16 3.80 3.57 1.70
N GLU A 17 4.58 2.96 2.58
CA GLU A 17 5.76 2.18 2.26
C GLU A 17 5.33 0.73 2.02
N ARG A 18 5.91 0.09 1.00
CA ARG A 18 5.56 -1.28 0.63
C ARG A 18 6.80 -2.16 0.66
N PHE A 19 6.68 -3.27 1.37
CA PHE A 19 7.75 -4.23 1.62
C PHE A 19 7.34 -5.61 1.13
N VAL A 20 8.31 -6.40 0.67
CA VAL A 20 8.09 -7.83 0.44
C VAL A 20 7.93 -8.51 1.80
N ALA A 21 6.92 -9.36 1.94
CA ALA A 21 6.48 -9.87 3.23
C ALA A 21 7.50 -10.79 3.92
N ASP A 22 8.08 -11.72 3.16
CA ASP A 22 8.95 -12.78 3.65
C ASP A 22 9.83 -13.34 2.52
N LEU A 23 10.59 -14.40 2.83
CA LEU A 23 11.52 -15.05 1.90
C LEU A 23 10.81 -15.78 0.75
N GLU A 24 9.61 -16.32 0.98
CA GLU A 24 8.81 -16.99 -0.06
C GLU A 24 8.32 -15.95 -1.07
N ALA A 25 7.74 -14.87 -0.58
CA ALA A 25 7.35 -13.71 -1.36
C ALA A 25 8.52 -13.11 -2.15
N TYR A 26 9.71 -13.03 -1.54
CA TYR A 26 10.92 -12.55 -2.19
C TYR A 26 11.38 -13.48 -3.32
N SER A 27 11.32 -14.79 -3.09
CA SER A 27 11.68 -15.79 -4.10
C SER A 27 10.71 -15.79 -5.28
N ALA A 28 9.45 -15.42 -5.06
CA ALA A 28 8.47 -15.26 -6.12
C ALA A 28 8.62 -13.95 -6.91
N LEU A 29 9.36 -12.95 -6.39
CA LEU A 29 9.46 -11.61 -6.97
C LEU A 29 9.96 -11.65 -8.43
N GLY A 30 9.24 -10.95 -9.32
CA GLY A 30 9.57 -10.91 -10.75
C GLY A 30 9.08 -12.13 -11.55
N THR A 31 8.42 -13.09 -10.91
CA THR A 31 7.78 -14.25 -11.57
C THR A 31 6.27 -14.09 -11.63
N SER A 32 5.59 -14.95 -12.40
CA SER A 32 4.12 -15.00 -12.45
C SER A 32 3.46 -15.45 -11.15
N ARG A 33 4.23 -16.01 -10.20
CA ARG A 33 3.73 -16.43 -8.88
C ARG A 33 3.61 -15.26 -7.91
N PHE A 34 4.17 -14.10 -8.23
CA PHE A 34 4.12 -12.96 -7.32
C PHE A 34 2.73 -12.32 -7.30
N ASP A 35 2.01 -12.46 -6.19
CA ASP A 35 0.79 -11.69 -5.93
C ASP A 35 1.05 -10.56 -4.93
N PRO A 36 1.04 -9.29 -5.36
CA PRO A 36 1.26 -8.16 -4.45
C PRO A 36 0.23 -8.02 -3.32
N LYS A 37 -0.94 -8.68 -3.40
CA LYS A 37 -1.95 -8.65 -2.32
C LYS A 37 -1.55 -9.49 -1.12
N THR A 38 -0.83 -10.59 -1.34
CA THR A 38 -0.44 -11.55 -0.29
C THR A 38 1.05 -11.47 0.02
N HIS A 39 1.88 -11.14 -0.96
CA HIS A 39 3.33 -11.10 -0.84
C HIS A 39 3.90 -9.73 -0.44
N CYS A 40 3.06 -8.71 -0.26
CA CYS A 40 3.49 -7.39 0.18
C CYS A 40 2.81 -6.97 1.47
N ILE A 41 3.60 -6.35 2.34
CA ILE A 41 3.14 -5.67 3.55
C ILE A 41 3.18 -4.17 3.26
N CYS A 42 2.10 -3.45 3.58
CA CYS A 42 2.05 -2.00 3.48
C CYS A 42 1.98 -1.39 4.88
N ARG A 43 2.73 -0.30 5.10
CA ARG A 43 2.68 0.47 6.35
C ARG A 43 2.76 1.96 6.07
N THR A 44 2.20 2.77 6.96
CA THR A 44 2.53 4.19 6.99
C THR A 44 3.98 4.37 7.45
N SER A 45 4.57 5.53 7.21
CA SER A 45 5.89 5.87 7.76
C SER A 45 5.94 5.92 9.30
N SER A 46 4.78 5.99 9.97
CA SER A 46 4.68 5.83 11.43
C SER A 46 4.58 4.37 11.89
N GLY A 47 4.60 3.41 10.96
CA GLY A 47 4.55 1.97 11.23
C GLY A 47 3.15 1.38 11.31
N GLU A 48 2.09 2.16 11.09
CA GLU A 48 0.72 1.64 11.12
C GLU A 48 0.47 0.71 9.93
N GLN A 49 -0.07 -0.48 10.17
CA GLN A 49 -0.33 -1.44 9.11
C GLN A 49 -1.51 -1.03 8.23
N VAL A 50 -1.31 -1.23 6.93
CA VAL A 50 -2.27 -0.89 5.88
C VAL A 50 -2.44 -2.10 4.97
N THR A 51 -3.68 -2.39 4.59
CA THR A 51 -4.00 -3.39 3.57
C THR A 51 -4.27 -2.69 2.26
N TRP A 52 -3.64 -3.16 1.18
CA TRP A 52 -4.02 -2.76 -0.18
C TRP A 52 -5.20 -3.59 -0.66
N LEU A 53 -6.27 -2.93 -1.07
CA LEU A 53 -7.51 -3.59 -1.50
C LEU A 53 -7.56 -3.82 -3.02
N GLY A 54 -6.59 -3.26 -3.76
CA GLY A 54 -6.57 -3.24 -5.23
C GLY A 54 -6.79 -1.85 -5.80
N GLY A 55 -6.28 -1.61 -7.01
CA GLY A 55 -6.35 -0.29 -7.66
C GLY A 55 -5.78 0.82 -6.77
N GLN A 56 -6.57 1.87 -6.54
CA GLN A 56 -6.20 3.01 -5.69
C GLN A 56 -6.67 2.84 -4.23
N ALA A 57 -7.29 1.72 -3.85
CA ALA A 57 -7.93 1.58 -2.56
C ALA A 57 -7.02 0.91 -1.51
N TYR A 58 -6.97 1.51 -0.33
CA TYR A 58 -6.22 1.05 0.83
C TYR A 58 -7.08 1.14 2.10
N ARG A 59 -6.72 0.41 3.15
CA ARG A 59 -7.39 0.50 4.45
C ARG A 59 -6.39 0.37 5.59
N MET A 60 -6.46 1.27 6.56
CA MET A 60 -5.73 1.11 7.83
C MET A 60 -6.33 -0.01 8.65
N ILE A 61 -5.49 -0.94 9.12
CA ILE A 61 -5.97 -2.11 9.88
C ILE A 61 -6.46 -1.69 11.27
N LYS A 62 -5.74 -0.77 11.92
CA LYS A 62 -5.98 -0.38 13.32
C LYS A 62 -7.34 0.28 13.56
N ASN A 63 -7.76 1.17 12.65
CA ASN A 63 -8.95 2.01 12.83
C ASN A 63 -9.97 1.88 11.67
N GLY A 64 -9.69 1.04 10.67
CA GLY A 64 -10.59 0.80 9.53
C GLY A 64 -10.70 1.96 8.54
N ILE A 65 -9.90 3.03 8.68
CA ILE A 65 -9.99 4.20 7.78
C ILE A 65 -9.67 3.76 6.35
N SER A 66 -10.56 4.12 5.42
CA SER A 66 -10.36 3.90 3.99
C SER A 66 -9.48 5.00 3.42
N LEU A 67 -8.45 4.62 2.68
CA LEU A 67 -7.46 5.52 2.10
C LEU A 67 -7.48 5.37 0.57
N THR A 68 -7.29 6.48 -0.15
CA THR A 68 -7.28 6.49 -1.61
C THR A 68 -5.93 6.98 -2.12
N ALA A 69 -5.29 6.24 -3.02
CA ALA A 69 -4.05 6.63 -3.66
C ALA A 69 -4.21 7.91 -4.48
N VAL A 70 -3.29 8.84 -4.27
CA VAL A 70 -3.22 10.07 -5.03
C VAL A 70 -2.46 9.79 -6.32
N ASP A 71 -3.15 9.86 -7.46
CA ASP A 71 -2.49 9.76 -8.76
C ASP A 71 -1.73 11.06 -9.05
N ARG A 72 -0.39 11.00 -9.14
CA ARG A 72 0.44 12.14 -9.53
C ARG A 72 0.12 12.67 -10.94
N ARG A 73 -0.61 11.92 -11.77
CA ARG A 73 -0.99 12.34 -13.12
C ARG A 73 -2.23 13.23 -13.16
N ARG A 74 -2.97 13.37 -12.06
CA ARG A 74 -4.17 14.23 -11.97
C ARG A 74 -3.86 15.71 -11.68
N GLY A 75 -2.59 16.10 -11.77
CA GLY A 75 -2.16 17.49 -11.81
C GLY A 75 -1.87 17.92 -13.24
N ARG A 76 -2.89 17.96 -14.10
CA ARG A 76 -2.97 18.74 -15.35
C ARG A 76 -4.38 18.65 -15.93
#